data_AF-A0A2V9SIB3-F1
#
_entry.id   AF-A0A2V9SIB3-F1
#
_cell.length_a   1.000
_cell.length_b   1.000
_cell.length_c   1.000
_cell.angle_alpha   90.00
_cell.angle_beta   90.00
_cell.angle_gamma   90.00
#
_symmetry.space_group_name_H-M   'P 1'
#
loop_
_entity.id
_entity.type
_entity.pdbx_description
1 polymer ?
#
loop_
_entity_poly.entity_id
_entity_poly.type
_entity_poly.pdbx_seq_one_letter_code
_entity_poly.pdbx_strand_id
1 'polypeptide(L)'
;MFAPKCALSDLRRYPVANPPRVLNFRNIQCRLESGNLLPPGIRAKTLVADRPLQVSGQNIQPDAIVEFTVNRPGSASITAVIELKSRLQPMGLEGAVHQVLRYRNELHRSGAYQDLYPMVAAPYISESVQARCKELGVGYIDLNGTFALIHRDVYIDVVRPATAFKNPQGIKNIFSGRSRRILRALLVHPYQPYRLEQLASDTKLSVGQVSQVLVVFRITAS
;
A
#
# COMPACT_ATOMS: atom_id res chain seq x y z
N MET A 1 -4.69 23.68 30.90
CA MET A 1 -3.69 23.77 29.83
C MET A 1 -3.68 22.44 29.08
N PHE A 2 -4.67 22.23 28.20
CA PHE A 2 -4.78 21.07 27.31
C PHE A 2 -5.42 21.60 26.03
N ALA A 3 -4.71 21.53 24.91
CA ALA A 3 -5.19 21.87 23.58
C ALA A 3 -5.06 20.64 22.68
N PRO A 4 -5.89 20.49 21.64
CA PRO A 4 -7.34 20.55 21.71
C PRO A 4 -7.99 19.25 21.19
N LYS A 5 -9.27 19.08 21.55
CA LYS A 5 -10.18 18.08 21.00
C LYS A 5 -10.17 18.12 19.47
N CYS A 6 -9.80 17.02 18.82
CA CYS A 6 -10.18 16.78 17.42
C CYS A 6 -11.71 16.76 17.37
N ALA A 7 -12.28 17.79 16.76
CA ALA A 7 -13.72 17.96 16.61
C ALA A 7 -14.31 16.79 15.79
N LEU A 8 -15.16 16.01 16.44
CA LEU A 8 -15.86 14.84 15.93
C LEU A 8 -17.22 15.18 15.29
N SER A 9 -17.47 16.45 14.91
CA SER A 9 -18.79 16.92 14.48
C SER A 9 -18.98 17.16 12.98
N ASP A 10 -17.94 17.14 12.14
CA ASP A 10 -18.07 17.60 10.73
C ASP A 10 -18.07 16.50 9.66
N LEU A 11 -18.20 15.22 10.03
CA LEU A 11 -18.20 14.11 9.06
C LEU A 11 -19.49 13.94 8.22
N ARG A 12 -20.42 14.90 8.25
CA ARG A 12 -21.63 14.87 7.39
C ARG A 12 -21.76 16.01 6.37
N ARG A 13 -20.79 16.93 6.25
CA ARG A 13 -20.97 18.15 5.42
C ARG A 13 -19.82 18.54 4.49
N TYR A 14 -18.99 17.59 4.04
CA TYR A 14 -18.04 17.87 2.97
C TYR A 14 -18.09 16.81 1.86
N PRO A 15 -18.31 17.20 0.58
CA PRO A 15 -17.89 16.38 -0.52
C PRO A 15 -16.36 16.43 -0.51
N VAL A 16 -15.71 15.36 -0.05
CA VAL A 16 -14.24 15.35 0.12
C VAL A 16 -13.59 15.45 -1.26
N ALA A 17 -13.19 16.67 -1.62
CA ALA A 17 -12.27 16.94 -2.71
C ALA A 17 -10.93 16.25 -2.36
N ASN A 18 -10.68 15.10 -2.98
CA ASN A 18 -9.42 14.34 -2.98
C ASN A 18 -8.71 14.19 -1.62
N PRO A 19 -8.97 13.13 -0.83
CA PRO A 19 -8.10 12.80 0.29
C PRO A 19 -6.65 12.61 -0.21
N PRO A 20 -5.63 12.99 0.59
CA PRO A 20 -4.23 12.89 0.17
C PRO A 20 -3.91 11.45 -0.24
N ARG A 21 -3.67 11.24 -1.55
CA ARG A 21 -3.47 9.92 -2.17
C ARG A 21 -2.06 9.35 -1.96
N VAL A 22 -1.24 10.01 -1.15
CA VAL A 22 0.15 9.64 -0.87
C VAL A 22 0.20 9.03 0.52
N LEU A 23 0.61 7.76 0.59
CA LEU A 23 0.99 7.15 1.85
C LEU A 23 2.22 7.88 2.37
N ASN A 24 2.06 8.68 3.41
CA ASN A 24 3.18 9.11 4.23
C ASN A 24 2.96 8.56 5.63
N PHE A 25 4.05 8.36 6.36
CA PHE A 25 4.01 7.75 7.68
C PHE A 25 3.07 8.51 8.63
N ARG A 26 3.10 9.85 8.63
CA ARG A 26 2.23 10.70 9.47
C ARG A 26 0.73 10.44 9.25
N ASN A 27 0.29 10.23 8.01
CA ASN A 27 -1.12 9.97 7.70
C ASN A 27 -1.56 8.58 8.17
N ILE A 28 -0.68 7.58 8.11
CA ILE A 28 -0.97 6.23 8.63
C ILE A 28 -0.99 6.24 10.15
N GLN A 29 -0.02 6.89 10.80
CA GLN A 29 0.12 6.91 12.25
C GLN A 29 -1.15 7.44 12.94
N CYS A 30 -1.61 8.64 12.56
CA CYS A 30 -2.82 9.22 13.13
C CYS A 30 -4.06 8.34 12.94
N ARG A 31 -4.12 7.59 11.83
CA ARG A 31 -5.25 6.72 11.50
C ARG A 31 -5.22 5.37 12.22
N LEU A 32 -4.02 4.84 12.47
CA LEU A 32 -3.81 3.66 13.32
C LEU A 32 -4.17 3.99 14.77
N GLU A 33 -3.66 5.10 15.30
CA GLU A 33 -3.87 5.52 16.69
C GLU A 33 -5.32 5.95 16.98
N SER A 34 -6.00 6.54 15.99
CA SER A 34 -7.44 6.86 16.10
C SER A 34 -8.37 5.65 15.91
N GLY A 35 -7.83 4.48 15.53
CA GLY A 35 -8.60 3.26 15.28
C GLY A 35 -9.44 3.27 13.99
N ASN A 36 -9.43 4.36 13.21
CA ASN A 36 -10.26 4.50 12.01
C ASN A 36 -9.90 3.51 10.88
N LEU A 37 -8.69 2.95 10.88
CA LEU A 37 -8.27 1.93 9.91
C LEU A 37 -8.40 0.50 10.43
N LEU A 38 -8.69 0.32 11.71
CA LEU A 38 -8.65 -0.98 12.34
C LEU A 38 -10.07 -1.56 12.44
N PRO A 39 -10.20 -2.89 12.34
CA PRO A 39 -11.43 -3.58 12.74
C PRO A 39 -11.86 -3.21 14.17
N PRO A 40 -13.18 -3.20 14.46
CA PRO A 40 -13.68 -2.99 15.81
C PRO A 40 -13.03 -3.93 16.83
N GLY A 41 -12.65 -3.39 17.99
CA GLY A 41 -12.00 -4.17 19.04
C GLY A 41 -10.48 -4.34 18.87
N ILE A 42 -9.87 -3.77 17.83
CA ILE A 42 -8.40 -3.71 17.70
C ILE A 42 -7.93 -2.29 17.98
N ARG A 43 -6.91 -2.16 18.82
CA ARG A 43 -6.19 -0.91 19.05
C ARG A 43 -4.76 -1.04 18.54
N ALA A 44 -4.19 0.06 18.07
CA ALA A 44 -2.79 0.13 17.67
C ALA A 44 -2.08 1.22 18.45
N LYS A 45 -0.83 0.95 18.83
CA LYS A 45 0.09 1.91 19.44
C LYS A 45 1.43 1.88 18.71
N THR A 46 1.86 3.02 18.18
CA THR A 46 3.14 3.13 17.48
C THR A 46 4.29 3.13 18.49
N LEU A 47 5.24 2.19 18.34
CA LEU A 47 6.43 2.09 19.20
C LEU A 47 7.67 2.75 18.55
N VAL A 48 7.82 2.56 17.23
CA VAL A 48 8.90 3.10 16.42
C VAL A 48 8.32 3.62 15.11
N ALA A 49 8.85 4.73 14.63
CA ALA A 49 8.28 5.52 13.56
C ALA A 49 9.42 6.22 12.81
N ASP A 50 9.68 5.81 11.57
CA ASP A 50 10.61 6.49 10.64
C ASP A 50 11.92 6.96 11.30
N ARG A 51 12.55 6.07 12.09
CA ARG A 51 13.81 6.35 12.79
C ARG A 51 14.76 5.17 12.69
N PRO A 52 16.07 5.41 12.47
CA PRO A 52 17.05 4.34 12.47
C PRO A 52 17.15 3.73 13.86
N LEU A 53 17.16 2.40 13.91
CA LEU A 53 17.47 1.59 15.07
C LEU A 53 18.91 1.10 14.91
N GLN A 54 19.74 1.35 15.92
CA GLN A 54 21.08 0.82 15.99
C GLN A 54 21.02 -0.62 16.49
N VAL A 55 21.33 -1.56 15.60
CA VAL A 55 21.16 -2.98 15.85
C VAL A 55 22.42 -3.70 15.43
N SER A 56 23.16 -4.26 16.39
CA SER A 56 24.41 -4.99 16.14
C SER A 56 25.44 -4.23 15.27
N GLY A 57 25.53 -2.91 15.43
CA GLY A 57 26.44 -2.04 14.67
C GLY A 57 25.96 -1.67 13.26
N GLN A 58 24.74 -2.05 12.88
CA GLN A 58 24.09 -1.66 11.63
C GLN A 58 22.87 -0.77 11.89
N ASN A 59 22.65 0.21 11.02
CA ASN A 59 21.45 1.04 11.03
C ASN A 59 20.32 0.33 10.28
N ILE A 60 19.27 -0.03 11.01
CA ILE A 60 18.05 -0.60 10.43
C ILE A 60 16.93 0.41 10.61
N GLN A 61 16.28 0.82 9.53
CA GLN A 61 15.18 1.79 9.59
C GLN A 61 13.90 1.14 9.06
N PRO A 62 13.14 0.43 9.91
CA PRO A 62 11.78 0.05 9.57
C PRO A 62 10.91 1.31 9.51
N ASP A 63 9.92 1.32 8.61
CA ASP A 63 9.03 2.47 8.49
C ASP A 63 8.16 2.64 9.75
N ALA A 64 7.69 1.52 10.32
CA ALA A 64 7.00 1.53 11.60
C ALA A 64 7.17 0.21 12.37
N ILE A 65 7.11 0.30 13.70
CA ILE A 65 6.82 -0.82 14.60
C ILE A 65 5.58 -0.45 15.41
N VAL A 66 4.56 -1.30 15.35
CA VAL A 66 3.24 -1.04 15.91
C VAL A 66 2.82 -2.20 16.79
N GLU A 67 2.37 -1.90 18.00
CA GLU A 67 1.74 -2.86 18.90
C GLU A 67 0.24 -2.88 18.65
N PHE A 68 -0.31 -4.05 18.33
CA PHE A 68 -1.74 -4.29 18.20
C PHE A 68 -2.27 -4.98 19.46
N THR A 69 -3.37 -4.47 20.01
CA THR A 69 -4.08 -5.08 21.14
C THR A 69 -5.49 -5.44 20.72
N VAL A 70 -5.87 -6.69 20.97
CA VAL A 70 -7.26 -7.16 20.77
C VAL A 70 -8.02 -6.97 22.08
N ASN A 71 -9.19 -6.35 22.01
CA ASN A 71 -10.06 -6.07 23.15
C ASN A 71 -10.84 -7.32 23.57
N ARG A 72 -10.11 -8.40 23.88
CA ARG A 72 -10.65 -9.67 24.35
C ARG A 72 -9.85 -10.10 25.60
N PRO A 73 -10.51 -10.60 26.65
CA PRO A 73 -9.81 -11.07 27.85
C PRO A 73 -8.81 -12.17 27.50
N GLY A 74 -7.56 -12.03 27.95
CA GLY A 74 -6.49 -13.01 27.72
C GLY A 74 -5.75 -12.88 26.38
N SER A 75 -6.14 -11.96 25.49
CA SER A 75 -5.39 -11.74 24.24
C SER A 75 -4.07 -11.01 24.50
N ALA A 76 -2.97 -11.62 24.05
CA ALA A 76 -1.65 -10.99 24.08
C ALA A 76 -1.59 -9.81 23.09
N SER A 77 -0.75 -8.81 23.39
CA SER A 77 -0.40 -7.79 22.40
C SER A 77 0.52 -8.37 21.34
N ILE A 78 0.36 -7.90 20.11
CA ILE A 78 1.09 -8.38 18.94
C ILE A 78 1.89 -7.22 18.39
N THR A 79 3.20 -7.31 18.52
CA THR A 79 4.10 -6.30 17.97
C THR A 79 4.38 -6.65 16.52
N ALA A 80 4.10 -5.73 15.60
CA ALA A 80 4.33 -5.88 14.18
C ALA A 80 5.37 -4.89 13.68
N VAL A 81 6.20 -5.34 12.76
CA VAL A 81 7.07 -4.47 11.95
C VAL A 81 6.39 -4.25 10.60
N ILE A 82 6.25 -2.99 10.21
CA ILE A 82 5.48 -2.58 9.03
C ILE A 82 6.39 -1.92 8.01
N GLU A 83 6.34 -2.42 6.78
CA GLU A 83 6.92 -1.77 5.60
C GLU A 83 5.83 -1.00 4.85
N LEU A 84 6.03 0.30 4.64
CA LEU A 84 5.12 1.19 3.95
C LEU A 84 5.51 1.30 2.46
N LYS A 85 4.60 0.92 1.57
CA LYS A 85 4.77 1.11 0.13
C LYS A 85 3.77 2.11 -0.42
N SER A 86 4.27 3.09 -1.18
CA SER A 86 3.42 4.08 -1.86
C SER A 86 2.47 3.46 -2.89
N ARG A 87 2.81 2.28 -3.41
CA ARG A 87 1.95 1.36 -4.18
C ARG A 87 2.42 -0.06 -3.94
N LEU A 88 1.47 -0.98 -3.81
CA LEU A 88 1.77 -2.41 -3.70
C LEU A 88 1.09 -3.15 -4.85
N GLN A 89 1.86 -3.38 -5.90
CA GLN A 89 1.45 -4.22 -7.04
C GLN A 89 2.00 -5.63 -6.86
N PRO A 90 1.41 -6.66 -7.49
CA PRO A 90 1.90 -8.03 -7.40
C PRO A 90 3.41 -8.17 -7.65
N MET A 91 3.94 -7.48 -8.67
CA MET A 91 5.38 -7.51 -9.00
C MET A 91 6.27 -6.89 -7.90
N GLY A 92 5.76 -5.93 -7.12
CA GLY A 92 6.51 -5.27 -6.04
C GLY A 92 6.34 -5.92 -4.67
N LEU A 93 5.42 -6.88 -4.54
CA LEU A 93 5.09 -7.51 -3.26
C LEU A 93 6.27 -8.31 -2.71
N GLU A 94 6.90 -9.16 -3.53
CA GLU A 94 7.99 -10.03 -3.10
C GLU A 94 9.16 -9.21 -2.52
N GLY A 95 9.49 -8.07 -3.13
CA GLY A 95 10.49 -7.15 -2.60
C GLY A 95 10.10 -6.54 -1.25
N ALA A 96 8.82 -6.14 -1.08
CA ALA A 96 8.32 -5.62 0.18
C ALA A 96 8.31 -6.69 1.29
N VAL A 97 7.90 -7.91 0.95
CA VAL A 97 7.91 -9.07 1.87
C VAL A 97 9.34 -9.40 2.29
N HIS A 98 10.26 -9.52 1.34
CA HIS A 98 11.66 -9.78 1.63
C HIS A 98 12.26 -8.71 2.57
N GLN A 99 11.92 -7.44 2.34
CA GLN A 99 12.39 -6.34 3.17
C GLN A 99 11.84 -6.41 4.61
N VAL A 100 10.54 -6.62 4.80
CA VAL A 100 9.95 -6.69 6.14
C VAL A 100 10.42 -7.93 6.91
N LEU A 101 10.61 -9.06 6.22
CA LEU A 101 11.19 -10.28 6.81
C LEU A 101 12.64 -10.08 7.24
N ARG A 102 13.42 -9.33 6.45
CA ARG A 102 14.79 -8.96 6.81
C ARG A 102 14.81 -8.17 8.12
N TYR A 103 13.97 -7.13 8.23
CA TYR A 103 13.87 -6.32 9.46
C TYR A 103 13.47 -7.15 10.67
N ARG A 104 12.44 -8.01 10.54
CA ARG A 104 12.05 -8.94 11.60
C ARG A 104 13.23 -9.78 12.06
N ASN A 105 13.96 -10.40 11.14
CA ASN A 105 15.06 -11.31 11.46
C ASN A 105 16.24 -10.60 12.13
N GLU A 106 16.57 -9.38 11.69
CA GLU A 106 17.65 -8.60 12.28
C GLU A 106 17.29 -8.06 13.68
N LEU A 107 16.06 -7.59 13.87
CA LEU A 107 15.56 -7.15 15.18
C LEU A 107 15.44 -8.31 16.17
N HIS A 108 15.11 -9.51 15.69
CA HIS A 108 15.12 -10.71 16.50
C HIS A 108 16.53 -11.11 16.92
N ARG A 109 17.49 -11.13 15.98
CA ARG A 109 18.88 -11.51 16.24
C ARG A 109 19.60 -10.62 17.26
N SER A 110 19.21 -9.35 17.33
CA SER A 110 19.80 -8.42 18.31
C SER A 110 19.19 -8.49 19.71
N GLY A 111 18.11 -9.25 19.89
CA GLY A 111 17.37 -9.32 21.15
C GLY A 111 16.50 -8.09 21.43
N ALA A 112 16.42 -7.11 20.51
CA ALA A 112 15.58 -5.93 20.68
C ALA A 112 14.08 -6.30 20.74
N TYR A 113 13.67 -7.31 19.96
CA TYR A 113 12.32 -7.86 19.98
C TYR A 113 12.36 -9.38 19.82
N GLN A 114 11.74 -10.13 20.73
CA GLN A 114 11.70 -11.59 20.64
C GLN A 114 10.71 -12.09 19.60
N ASP A 115 9.60 -11.38 19.39
CA ASP A 115 8.56 -11.78 18.44
C ASP A 115 7.99 -10.56 17.72
N LEU A 116 8.18 -10.53 16.40
CA LEU A 116 7.72 -9.47 15.52
C LEU A 116 6.94 -10.07 14.36
N TYR A 117 5.69 -9.64 14.23
CA TYR A 117 4.84 -10.03 13.12
C TYR A 117 5.13 -9.15 11.88
N PRO A 118 5.50 -9.72 10.72
CA PRO A 118 5.77 -8.94 9.52
C PRO A 118 4.46 -8.45 8.89
N MET A 119 4.40 -7.16 8.54
CA MET A 119 3.25 -6.57 7.87
C MET A 119 3.65 -5.60 6.75
N VAL A 120 2.78 -5.48 5.73
CA VAL A 120 2.91 -4.48 4.67
C VAL A 120 1.75 -3.49 4.72
N ALA A 121 2.03 -2.22 4.48
CA ALA A 121 1.02 -1.17 4.41
C ALA A 121 1.08 -0.44 3.08
N ALA A 122 -0.08 -0.20 2.46
CA ALA A 122 -0.17 0.54 1.19
C ALA A 122 -1.49 1.32 1.10
N PRO A 123 -1.61 2.32 0.22
CA PRO A 123 -2.89 3.02 0.03
C PRO A 123 -4.04 2.07 -0.31
N TYR A 124 -3.75 1.05 -1.10
CA TYR A 124 -4.69 0.05 -1.57
C TYR A 124 -3.95 -1.28 -1.75
N ILE A 125 -4.59 -2.37 -1.33
CA ILE A 125 -4.08 -3.73 -1.47
C ILE A 125 -5.11 -4.55 -2.22
N SER A 126 -4.77 -4.98 -3.45
CA SER A 126 -5.68 -5.78 -4.28
C SER A 126 -5.87 -7.18 -3.71
N GLU A 127 -7.00 -7.80 -4.03
CA GLU A 127 -7.30 -9.19 -3.64
C GLU A 127 -6.17 -10.18 -3.96
N SER A 128 -5.56 -10.06 -5.15
CA SER A 128 -4.41 -10.90 -5.53
C SER A 128 -3.18 -10.71 -4.62
N VAL A 129 -2.97 -9.50 -4.11
CA VAL A 129 -1.88 -9.17 -3.18
C VAL A 129 -2.25 -9.66 -1.78
N GLN A 130 -3.52 -9.52 -1.37
CA GLN A 130 -4.03 -10.05 -0.10
C GLN A 130 -3.84 -11.58 -0.03
N ALA A 131 -4.25 -12.31 -1.08
CA ALA A 131 -4.08 -13.75 -1.17
C ALA A 131 -2.61 -14.15 -1.05
N ARG A 132 -1.74 -13.47 -1.80
CA ARG A 132 -0.29 -13.75 -1.76
C ARG A 132 0.34 -13.41 -0.41
N CYS A 133 -0.07 -12.33 0.25
CA CYS A 133 0.40 -12.03 1.62
C CYS A 133 0.01 -13.13 2.61
N LYS A 134 -1.21 -13.67 2.51
CA LYS A 134 -1.67 -14.77 3.38
C LYS A 134 -0.86 -16.04 3.17
N GLU A 135 -0.58 -16.40 1.91
CA GLU A 135 0.30 -17.54 1.58
C GLU A 135 1.69 -17.40 2.20
N LEU A 136 2.22 -16.17 2.25
CA LEU A 136 3.54 -15.85 2.78
C LEU A 136 3.56 -15.65 4.31
N GLY A 137 2.40 -15.72 4.98
CA GLY A 137 2.29 -15.48 6.42
C GLY A 137 2.61 -14.04 6.82
N VAL A 138 2.33 -13.07 5.94
CA VAL A 138 2.57 -11.64 6.14
C VAL A 138 1.23 -10.92 6.27
N GLY A 139 1.10 -10.09 7.30
CA GLY A 139 -0.10 -9.27 7.50
C GLY A 139 -0.14 -8.07 6.57
N TYR A 140 -1.30 -7.44 6.48
CA TYR A 140 -1.44 -6.26 5.64
C TYR A 140 -2.43 -5.26 6.21
N ILE A 141 -2.26 -3.99 5.85
CA ILE A 141 -3.24 -2.93 6.12
C ILE A 141 -3.30 -1.94 4.95
N ASP A 142 -4.50 -1.53 4.57
CA ASP A 142 -4.71 -0.47 3.59
C ASP A 142 -5.45 0.75 4.15
N LEU A 143 -5.49 1.85 3.39
CA LEU A 143 -6.15 3.08 3.82
C LEU A 143 -7.69 3.04 3.75
N ASN A 144 -8.27 1.97 3.19
CA ASN A 144 -9.70 1.71 3.22
C ASN A 144 -10.10 0.92 4.48
N GLY A 145 -9.15 0.47 5.30
CA GLY A 145 -9.39 -0.36 6.48
C GLY A 145 -9.51 -1.86 6.16
N THR A 146 -9.01 -2.29 5.00
CA THR A 146 -8.70 -3.69 4.74
C THR A 146 -7.49 -4.07 5.59
N PHE A 147 -7.62 -5.13 6.38
CA PHE A 147 -6.66 -5.48 7.43
C PHE A 147 -6.58 -6.99 7.59
N ALA A 148 -5.37 -7.54 7.65
CA ALA A 148 -5.15 -8.91 8.08
C ALA A 148 -4.00 -9.03 9.05
N LEU A 149 -4.24 -9.77 10.12
CA LEU A 149 -3.28 -10.14 11.15
C LEU A 149 -3.51 -11.61 11.49
N ILE A 150 -2.49 -12.43 11.24
CA ILE A 150 -2.51 -13.88 11.43
C ILE A 150 -1.28 -14.24 12.24
N HIS A 151 -1.40 -14.18 13.57
CA HIS A 151 -0.28 -14.41 14.47
C HIS A 151 -0.72 -15.29 15.64
N ARG A 152 -0.10 -16.47 15.76
CA ARG A 152 -0.40 -17.48 16.80
C ARG A 152 -1.89 -17.84 16.85
N ASP A 153 -2.58 -17.48 17.93
CA ASP A 153 -4.00 -17.73 18.20
C ASP A 153 -4.93 -16.63 17.69
N VAL A 154 -4.37 -15.56 17.11
CA VAL A 154 -5.13 -14.42 16.58
C VAL A 154 -5.20 -14.51 15.06
N TYR A 155 -6.41 -14.76 14.55
CA TYR A 155 -6.75 -14.70 13.13
C TYR A 155 -7.77 -13.59 12.88
N ILE A 156 -7.35 -12.56 12.17
CA ILE A 156 -8.19 -11.42 11.80
C ILE A 156 -7.96 -11.17 10.32
N ASP A 157 -9.04 -11.23 9.54
CA ASP A 157 -9.03 -10.91 8.12
C ASP A 157 -10.31 -10.15 7.80
N VAL A 158 -10.15 -8.86 7.52
CA VAL A 158 -11.24 -7.94 7.24
C VAL A 158 -10.97 -7.28 5.91
N VAL A 159 -11.83 -7.56 4.94
CA VAL A 159 -11.78 -6.94 3.62
C VAL A 159 -12.80 -5.80 3.57
N ARG A 160 -12.38 -4.60 3.17
CA ARG A 160 -13.28 -3.46 2.98
C ARG A 160 -13.33 -3.01 1.51
N PRO A 161 -14.49 -2.51 1.05
CA PRO A 161 -14.60 -1.98 -0.30
C PRO A 161 -13.63 -0.81 -0.54
N ALA A 162 -13.00 -0.79 -1.72
CA ALA A 162 -12.07 0.26 -2.13
C ALA A 162 -12.80 1.55 -2.56
N THR A 163 -13.44 2.23 -1.60
CA THR A 163 -14.26 3.41 -1.88
C THR A 163 -13.42 4.66 -2.09
N ALA A 164 -12.43 4.89 -1.22
CA ALA A 164 -11.62 6.11 -1.19
C ALA A 164 -10.24 5.94 -1.86
N PHE A 165 -9.60 4.80 -1.65
CA PHE A 165 -8.26 4.51 -2.19
C PHE A 165 -8.36 3.31 -3.12
N LYS A 166 -8.54 3.58 -4.41
CA LYS A 166 -8.58 2.56 -5.46
C LYS A 166 -7.18 2.29 -5.99
N ASN A 167 -6.99 1.11 -6.56
CA ASN A 167 -5.83 0.82 -7.37
C ASN A 167 -5.63 1.95 -8.38
N PRO A 168 -4.50 2.66 -8.40
CA PRO A 168 -4.16 3.54 -9.50
C PRO A 168 -3.74 2.71 -10.72
N GLN A 169 -4.61 1.80 -11.16
CA GLN A 169 -4.55 1.18 -12.48
C GLN A 169 -5.09 2.23 -13.46
N GLY A 170 -4.18 2.72 -14.31
CA GLY A 170 -4.56 3.56 -15.43
C GLY A 170 -3.83 4.89 -15.51
N ILE A 171 -3.76 5.38 -16.73
CA ILE A 171 -3.31 6.73 -17.06
C ILE A 171 -4.34 7.68 -16.44
N LYS A 172 -3.94 8.47 -15.42
CA LYS A 172 -4.84 9.41 -14.72
C LYS A 172 -5.52 10.41 -15.66
N ASN A 173 -4.88 10.70 -16.80
CA ASN A 173 -5.44 11.49 -17.89
C ASN A 173 -4.96 10.89 -19.23
N ILE A 174 -5.87 10.24 -19.94
CA ILE A 174 -5.62 9.61 -21.24
C ILE A 174 -5.02 10.57 -22.27
N PHE A 175 -5.22 11.89 -22.11
CA PHE A 175 -4.69 12.95 -22.96
C PHE A 175 -3.40 13.59 -22.43
N SER A 176 -2.68 12.94 -21.51
CA SER A 176 -1.41 13.46 -20.96
C SER A 176 -0.20 12.58 -21.30
N GLY A 177 0.97 13.20 -21.39
CA GLY A 177 2.25 12.52 -21.55
C GLY A 177 2.33 11.58 -22.76
N ARG A 178 2.73 10.33 -22.51
CA ARG A 178 2.93 9.28 -23.53
C ARG A 178 1.62 8.89 -24.22
N SER A 179 0.54 8.79 -23.46
CA SER A 179 -0.79 8.38 -23.93
C SER A 179 -1.39 9.35 -24.94
N ARG A 180 -1.18 10.66 -24.75
CA ARG A 180 -1.57 11.69 -25.72
C ARG A 180 -0.94 11.48 -27.09
N ARG A 181 0.36 11.17 -27.12
CA ARG A 181 1.12 10.99 -28.37
C ARG A 181 0.61 9.76 -29.12
N ILE A 182 0.43 8.66 -28.39
CA ILE A 182 -0.09 7.40 -28.94
C ILE A 182 -1.53 7.58 -29.45
N LEU A 183 -2.44 8.15 -28.66
CA LEU A 183 -3.81 8.41 -29.09
C LEU A 183 -3.86 9.33 -30.31
N ARG A 184 -3.03 10.37 -30.36
CA ARG A 184 -2.97 11.25 -31.53
C ARG A 184 -2.54 10.46 -32.78
N ALA A 185 -1.51 9.62 -32.68
CA ALA A 185 -1.06 8.79 -33.82
C ALA A 185 -2.16 7.82 -34.29
N LEU A 186 -2.89 7.20 -33.34
CA LEU A 186 -4.00 6.30 -33.64
C LEU A 186 -5.22 7.02 -34.25
N LEU A 187 -5.51 8.25 -33.83
CA LEU A 187 -6.67 9.01 -34.31
C LEU A 187 -6.41 9.73 -35.64
N VAL A 188 -5.15 9.89 -36.05
CA VAL A 188 -4.81 10.49 -37.35
C VAL A 188 -5.15 9.52 -38.50
N HIS A 189 -5.03 8.20 -38.29
CA HIS A 189 -5.34 7.18 -39.30
C HIS A 189 -6.18 6.02 -38.73
N PRO A 190 -7.40 6.28 -38.23
CA PRO A 190 -8.17 5.34 -37.40
C PRO A 190 -8.54 4.01 -38.09
N TYR A 191 -8.43 3.93 -39.41
CA TYR A 191 -8.76 2.75 -40.22
C TYR A 191 -7.53 1.96 -40.70
N GLN A 192 -6.32 2.37 -40.32
CA GLN A 192 -5.10 1.65 -40.68
C GLN A 192 -4.70 0.68 -39.56
N PRO A 193 -4.33 -0.57 -39.89
CA PRO A 193 -3.74 -1.47 -38.90
C PRO A 193 -2.37 -0.91 -38.49
N TYR A 194 -2.11 -0.89 -37.19
CA TYR A 194 -0.87 -0.34 -36.63
C TYR A 194 0.07 -1.44 -36.22
N ARG A 195 1.30 -1.39 -36.74
CA ARG A 195 2.43 -2.16 -36.20
C ARG A 195 3.00 -1.47 -34.97
N LEU A 196 3.33 -2.26 -33.96
CA LEU A 196 3.84 -1.77 -32.67
C LEU A 196 5.11 -0.90 -32.83
N GLU A 197 6.00 -1.32 -33.73
CA GLU A 197 7.28 -0.66 -34.05
C GLU A 197 7.08 0.67 -34.76
N GLN A 198 6.12 0.72 -35.69
CA GLN A 198 5.76 1.94 -36.41
C GLN A 198 5.19 2.98 -35.45
N LEU A 199 4.29 2.56 -34.57
CA LEU A 199 3.71 3.44 -33.55
C LEU A 199 4.76 3.95 -32.56
N ALA A 200 5.76 3.14 -32.23
CA ALA A 200 6.91 3.56 -31.41
C ALA A 200 7.75 4.63 -32.11
N SER A 201 8.03 4.44 -33.40
CA SER A 201 8.73 5.43 -34.24
C SER A 201 7.96 6.75 -34.31
N ASP A 202 6.68 6.70 -34.68
CA ASP A 202 5.83 7.89 -34.89
C ASP A 202 5.65 8.71 -33.61
N THR A 203 5.65 8.05 -32.46
CA THR A 203 5.44 8.69 -31.15
C THR A 203 6.74 9.07 -30.43
N LYS A 204 7.90 8.65 -30.96
CA LYS A 204 9.23 8.75 -30.34
C LYS A 204 9.24 8.13 -28.93
N LEU A 205 8.64 6.95 -28.80
CA LEU A 205 8.58 6.17 -27.57
C LEU A 205 9.22 4.80 -27.80
N SER A 206 9.60 4.11 -26.72
CA SER A 206 10.05 2.73 -26.86
C SER A 206 8.87 1.79 -27.09
N VAL A 207 9.12 0.65 -27.74
CA VAL A 207 8.11 -0.39 -27.99
C VAL A 207 7.43 -0.85 -26.69
N GLY A 208 8.20 -1.01 -25.60
CA GLY A 208 7.66 -1.35 -24.29
C GLY A 208 6.72 -0.27 -23.71
N GLN A 209 7.04 1.02 -23.93
CA GLN A 209 6.16 2.12 -23.50
C GLN A 209 4.86 2.18 -24.30
N VAL A 210 4.92 1.88 -25.60
CA VAL A 210 3.73 1.80 -26.47
C VAL A 210 2.85 0.61 -26.05
N SER A 211 3.45 -0.57 -25.88
CA SER A 211 2.74 -1.78 -25.42
C SER A 211 2.02 -1.56 -24.10
N GLN A 212 2.70 -1.00 -23.10
CA GLN A 212 2.12 -0.68 -21.80
C GLN A 212 0.87 0.20 -21.93
N VAL A 213 0.89 1.17 -22.85
CA VAL A 213 -0.23 2.09 -23.07
C VAL A 213 -1.37 1.39 -23.83
N LEU A 214 -1.09 0.64 -24.89
CA LEU A 214 -2.11 -0.06 -25.67
C LEU A 214 -2.86 -1.12 -24.85
N VAL A 215 -2.17 -1.85 -23.97
CA VAL A 215 -2.77 -2.80 -23.03
C VAL A 215 -3.76 -2.10 -22.10
N VAL A 216 -3.42 -0.90 -21.61
CA VAL A 216 -4.32 -0.10 -20.76
C VAL A 216 -5.57 0.34 -21.53
N PHE A 217 -5.43 0.66 -22.83
CA PHE A 217 -6.55 1.06 -23.68
C PHE A 217 -7.33 -0.11 -24.30
N ARG A 218 -6.90 -1.36 -24.09
CA ARG A 218 -7.44 -2.56 -24.76
C ARG A 218 -7.47 -2.42 -26.29
N ILE A 219 -6.48 -1.74 -26.86
CA ILE A 219 -6.32 -1.59 -28.31
C ILE A 219 -5.37 -2.70 -28.78
N THR A 220 -5.86 -3.55 -29.67
CA THR A 220 -5.07 -4.63 -30.26
C THR A 220 -4.26 -4.07 -31.42
N ALA A 221 -2.93 -4.11 -31.32
CA ALA A 221 -2.05 -3.89 -32.47
C ALA A 221 -1.96 -5.18 -33.30
N SER A 222 -1.77 -5.04 -34.61
CA SER A 222 -1.68 -6.16 -35.57
C SER A 222 -0.24 -6.59 -35.79
#